data_AF-A0A3D5B955-F1
#
_entry.id   AF-A0A3D5B955-F1
#
_cell.length_a   1.000
_cell.length_b   1.000
_cell.length_c   1.000
_cell.angle_alpha   90.00
_cell.angle_beta   90.00
_cell.angle_gamma   90.00
#
_symmetry.space_group_name_H-M   'P 1'
#
loop_
_entity.id
_entity.type
_entity.pdbx_description
1 polymer ?
#
loop_
_entity_poly.entity_id
_entity_poly.type
_entity_poly.pdbx_seq_one_letter_code
_entity_poly.pdbx_strand_id
1 'polypeptide(L)' 'MDKRAFLYEQMLTIREFETVLLEKFSTGVFPGTTHTSLGQEANAVGVISQMLPDNVIVTNHRCHGH' A
#
# COMPACT_ATOMS: atom_id res chain seq x y z
N MET A 1 -14.43 -11.35 -11.84
CA MET A 1 -14.41 -10.93 -10.42
C MET A 1 -15.11 -9.58 -10.34
N ASP A 2 -15.90 -9.31 -9.31
CA ASP A 2 -16.53 -7.99 -9.12
C ASP A 2 -15.43 -6.92 -8.94
N LYS A 3 -15.52 -5.80 -9.68
CA LYS A 3 -14.55 -4.69 -9.61
C LYS A 3 -14.44 -4.15 -8.18
N ARG A 4 -15.56 -4.08 -7.44
CA ARG A 4 -15.55 -3.58 -6.06
C ARG A 4 -14.83 -4.55 -5.12
N ALA A 5 -15.13 -5.84 -5.26
CA ALA A 5 -14.42 -6.89 -4.52
C ALA A 5 -12.91 -6.85 -4.78
N PHE A 6 -12.49 -6.70 -6.04
CA PHE A 6 -11.07 -6.59 -6.39
C PHE A 6 -10.41 -5.36 -5.73
N LEU A 7 -11.01 -4.18 -5.84
CA LEU A 7 -10.43 -2.97 -5.23
C LEU A 7 -10.39 -3.08 -3.70
N TYR A 8 -11.41 -3.69 -3.09
CA TYR A 8 -11.43 -3.94 -1.65
C TYR A 8 -10.30 -4.91 -1.22
N GLU A 9 -10.11 -5.99 -1.96
CA GLU A 9 -9.04 -6.96 -1.73
C GLU A 9 -7.66 -6.28 -1.79
N GLN A 10 -7.40 -5.47 -2.81
CA GLN A 10 -6.14 -4.74 -2.93
C GLN A 10 -5.91 -3.78 -1.75
N MET A 11 -6.95 -3.04 -1.32
CA MET A 11 -6.84 -2.16 -0.14
C MET A 11 -6.58 -2.96 1.14
N LEU A 12 -7.22 -4.13 1.29
CA LEU A 12 -7.05 -5.00 2.44
C LEU A 12 -5.62 -5.59 2.46
N THR A 13 -5.08 -5.99 1.32
CA THR A 13 -3.70 -6.47 1.21
C THR A 13 -2.70 -5.43 1.67
N ILE A 14 -2.84 -4.16 1.24
CA ILE A 14 -1.97 -3.06 1.68
C ILE A 14 -2.09 -2.88 3.20
N ARG A 15 -3.32 -2.84 3.71
CA ARG A 15 -3.59 -2.72 5.15
C ARG A 15 -2.90 -3.81 5.95
N GLU A 16 -3.08 -5.07 5.57
CA GLU A 16 -2.53 -6.22 6.28
C GLU A 16 -1.00 -6.21 6.23
N PHE A 17 -0.43 -5.98 5.05
CA PHE A 17 1.02 -5.87 4.87
C PHE A 17 1.62 -4.79 5.77
N GLU A 18 1.08 -3.57 5.74
CA GLU A 18 1.64 -2.46 6.52
C GLU A 18 1.39 -2.60 8.02
N THR A 19 0.29 -3.26 8.42
CA THR A 19 0.04 -3.58 9.83
C THR A 19 1.10 -4.53 10.36
N VAL A 20 1.36 -5.64 9.66
CA VAL A 20 2.41 -6.58 10.03
C VAL A 20 3.78 -5.91 10.05
N LEU A 21 4.06 -5.07 9.04
CA LEU A 21 5.32 -4.37 8.95
C LEU A 21 5.53 -3.42 10.13
N LEU A 22 4.50 -2.68 10.54
CA LEU A 22 4.55 -1.80 11.71
C LEU A 22 4.73 -2.59 13.02
N GLU A 23 4.02 -3.71 13.18
CA GLU A 23 4.17 -4.60 14.32
C GLU A 23 5.61 -5.13 14.44
N LYS A 24 6.18 -5.64 13.35
CA LYS A 24 7.55 -6.19 13.32
C LYS A 24 8.63 -5.13 13.40
N PHE A 25 8.37 -3.91 12.94
CA PHE A 25 9.29 -2.79 13.13
C PHE A 25 9.53 -2.51 14.62
N SER A 26 8.47 -2.58 15.44
CA SER A 26 8.59 -2.38 16.89
C SER A 26 9.47 -3.43 17.59
N THR A 27 9.64 -4.60 16.99
CA THR A 27 10.48 -5.68 17.53
C THR A 27 11.95 -5.57 17.10
N GLY A 28 12.32 -4.54 16.33
CA GLY A 28 13.70 -4.33 15.87
C GLY A 28 14.18 -5.31 14.78
N VAL A 29 13.27 -6.07 14.15
CA VAL A 29 13.61 -7.00 13.05
C VAL A 29 14.12 -6.25 11.83
N PHE A 30 13.67 -5.00 11.62
CA PHE A 30 14.09 -4.15 10.51
C PHE A 30 14.90 -2.95 11.04
N PRO A 31 16.08 -2.66 10.47
CA PRO A 31 16.83 -1.46 10.79
C PRO A 31 16.27 -0.23 10.05
N GLY A 32 16.53 0.96 10.58
CA GLY A 32 16.20 2.23 9.91
C GLY A 32 14.84 2.80 10.29
N THR A 33 14.10 3.31 9.31
CA THR A 33 12.79 3.95 9.49
C THR A 33 11.74 3.31 8.58
N THR A 34 10.52 3.15 9.08
CA THR A 34 9.37 2.77 8.27
C THR A 34 8.35 3.90 8.20
N HIS A 35 7.70 4.06 7.04
CA HIS A 35 6.65 5.05 6.84
C HIS A 35 5.45 4.38 6.18
N THR A 36 4.48 4.00 7.00
CA THR A 36 3.26 3.38 6.48
C THR A 36 2.34 4.41 5.82
N SER A 37 1.51 3.91 4.91
CA SER A 37 0.38 4.58 4.27
C SER A 37 -0.98 4.12 4.86
N LEU A 38 -0.99 3.56 6.08
CA LEU A 38 -2.20 3.09 6.76
C LEU A 38 -3.29 4.17 6.77
N GLY A 39 -4.48 3.82 6.30
CA GLY A 39 -5.61 4.74 6.12
C GLY A 39 -5.62 5.51 4.79
N GLN A 40 -4.61 5.31 3.93
CA GLN A 40 -4.48 5.94 2.61
C GLN A 40 -4.54 4.91 1.47
N GLU A 41 -4.98 3.68 1.73
CA GLU A 41 -4.94 2.57 0.77
C GLU A 41 -5.78 2.87 -0.49
N ALA A 42 -6.90 3.58 -0.31
CA ALA A 42 -7.76 4.00 -1.41
C ALA A 42 -7.06 4.96 -2.38
N ASN A 43 -6.06 5.74 -1.94
CA ASN A 43 -5.32 6.63 -2.82
C ASN A 43 -4.48 5.83 -3.82
N ALA A 44 -3.74 4.82 -3.34
CA ALA A 44 -2.92 3.98 -4.20
C ALA A 44 -3.78 3.11 -5.11
N VAL A 45 -4.71 2.32 -4.54
CA VAL A 45 -5.56 1.40 -5.31
C VAL A 45 -6.45 2.16 -6.29
N GLY A 46 -7.04 3.28 -5.86
CA GLY A 46 -7.90 4.10 -6.69
C GLY A 46 -7.17 4.65 -7.90
N VAL A 47 -6.03 5.32 -7.70
CA VAL A 47 -5.25 5.94 -8.78
C VAL A 47 -4.68 4.88 -9.72
N ILE A 48 -4.02 3.85 -9.18
CA ILE A 48 -3.31 2.84 -9.98
C ILE A 48 -4.29 1.98 -10.78
N SER A 49 -5.49 1.71 -10.26
CA SER A 49 -6.52 0.96 -11.00
C SER A 49 -7.01 1.66 -12.28
N GLN A 50 -6.70 2.95 -12.45
CA GLN A 50 -7.06 3.73 -13.64
C GLN A 50 -5.86 4.02 -14.55
N MET A 51 -4.66 3.54 -14.19
CA MET A 51 -3.45 3.77 -14.97
C MET A 51 -3.36 2.87 -16.20
N LEU A 52 -2.70 3.40 -17.23
CA LEU A 52 -2.31 2.61 -18.41
C LEU A 52 -0.92 2.00 -18.21
N PRO A 53 -0.60 0.89 -18.91
CA PRO A 53 0.66 0.16 -18.73
C PRO A 53 1.95 0.98 -18.96
N ASP A 54 1.87 2.07 -19.73
CA ASP A 54 2.99 2.93 -20.10
C ASP A 54 3.11 4.18 -19.23
N ASN A 55 2.22 4.35 -18.24
CA ASN A 55 2.25 5.51 -17.36
C ASN A 55 3.28 5.32 -16.22
N VAL A 56 4.00 6.39 -15.91
CA VAL A 56 5.04 6.39 -14.87
C VAL A 56 4.46 6.86 -13.53
N ILE A 57 4.76 6.13 -12.46
CA ILE A 57 4.45 6.52 -11.08
C ILE A 57 5.73 7.00 -10.40
N VAL A 58 5.65 8.16 -9.75
CA VAL A 58 6.65 8.62 -8.79
C VAL A 58 5.94 8.82 -7.46
N THR A 59 6.54 8.31 -6.39
CA THR A 59 6.00 8.37 -5.04
C THR A 59 7.06 8.86 -4.06
N ASN A 60 6.63 9.14 -2.82
CA ASN A 60 7.49 9.59 -1.73
C ASN A 60 7.85 8.42 -0.79
N HIS A 61 8.32 8.72 0.42
CA HIS A 61 8.75 7.72 1.40
C HIS A 61 7.61 6.84 1.97
N ARG A 62 6.33 7.16 1.72
CA ARG A 62 5.15 6.33 2.07
C ARG A 62 4.70 5.48 0.89
N CYS A 63 5.65 4.80 0.25
CA CYS A 63 5.42 4.17 -1.05
C CYS A 63 4.83 2.76 -1.01
N HIS A 64 4.75 2.09 0.15
CA HIS A 64 4.47 0.64 0.15
C HIS A 64 3.14 0.24 -0.48
N GLY A 65 2.12 1.10 -0.39
CA GLY A 65 0.81 0.82 -0.96
C GLY A 65 0.72 1.05 -2.48
N HIS A 66 1.68 1.76 -3.07
CA HIS A 66 1.73 2.11 -4.50
C HIS A 66 2.50 1.06 -5.30
#